data_AF-A0A1L8RG87-F1
#
_entry.id   AF-A0A1L8RG87-F1
#
_cell.length_a   1.000
_cell.length_b   1.000
_cell.length_c   1.000
_cell.angle_alpha   90.00
_cell.angle_beta   90.00
_cell.angle_gamma   90.00
#
_symmetry.space_group_name_H-M   'P 1'
#
loop_
_entity.id
_entity.type
_entity.pdbx_description
1 polymer ?
#
loop_
_entity_poly.entity_id
_entity_poly.type
_entity_poly.pdbx_seq_one_letter_code
_entity_poly.pdbx_strand_id
1 'polypeptide(L)'
;MRNELRHAGKVPAVVYGYQIESTPITVDEKELSKALRENGANVVLQLDVDGKKVNTLVHKIQTDTFTRAFKHVEFLSVNMKEETEVETEVALIGEVVGVKEGGVLAQNLYQVIVAATPDKLPERVEVDVTDLKIGDAITVADLPKNADYTIVTDGEEQIAAVVEAQVEPEADGETAEASEPEVIGSEE
;
A
#
# COMPACT_ATOMS: atom_id res chain seq x y z
N MET A 1 3.12 -16.43 25.32
CA MET A 1 3.68 -17.07 24.11
C MET A 1 3.88 -16.13 22.92
N ARG A 2 2.85 -15.60 22.23
CA ARG A 2 3.06 -14.75 21.03
C ARG A 2 3.83 -13.44 21.29
N ASN A 3 3.68 -12.81 22.46
CA ASN A 3 4.47 -11.61 22.82
C ASN A 3 5.91 -11.94 23.24
N GLU A 4 6.16 -13.11 23.83
CA GLU A 4 7.51 -13.52 24.26
C GLU A 4 8.42 -13.78 23.06
N LEU A 5 7.89 -14.37 21.99
CA LEU A 5 8.61 -14.58 20.73
C LEU A 5 9.03 -13.23 20.10
N ARG A 6 8.15 -12.22 20.12
CA ARG A 6 8.47 -10.89 19.58
C ARG A 6 9.55 -10.17 20.37
N HIS A 7 9.56 -10.30 21.69
CA HIS A 7 10.65 -9.77 22.52
C HIS A 7 11.99 -10.47 22.28
N ALA A 8 11.96 -11.71 21.78
CA ALA A 8 13.15 -12.46 21.38
C ALA A 8 13.59 -12.20 19.92
N GLY A 9 12.99 -11.23 19.22
CA GLY A 9 13.28 -10.93 17.82
C GLY A 9 12.75 -11.96 16.82
N LYS A 10 11.72 -12.72 17.21
CA LYS A 10 11.07 -13.73 16.38
C LYS A 10 9.64 -13.31 16.02
N VAL A 11 9.25 -13.57 14.77
CA VAL A 11 7.92 -13.26 14.24
C VAL A 11 7.14 -14.57 14.03
N PRO A 12 5.95 -14.72 14.62
CA PRO A 12 5.10 -15.85 14.31
C PRO A 12 4.60 -15.74 12.86
N ALA A 13 4.64 -16.84 12.13
CA ALA A 13 4.21 -16.89 10.74
C ALA A 13 3.49 -18.20 10.42
N VAL A 14 2.85 -18.26 9.25
CA VAL A 14 2.21 -19.47 8.73
C VAL A 14 2.63 -19.65 7.29
N VAL A 15 2.96 -20.89 6.92
CA VAL A 15 3.18 -21.29 5.53
C VAL A 15 2.06 -22.22 5.08
N TYR A 16 1.49 -21.98 3.91
CA TYR A 16 0.42 -22.80 3.34
C TYR A 16 0.48 -22.73 1.80
N GLY A 17 -0.28 -23.57 1.10
CA GLY A 17 -0.40 -23.49 -0.36
C GLY A 17 0.10 -24.75 -1.06
N TYR A 18 0.92 -24.57 -2.10
CA TYR A 18 1.35 -25.67 -2.96
C TYR A 18 2.06 -26.79 -2.18
N GLN A 19 1.45 -27.98 -2.19
CA GLN A 19 1.98 -29.22 -1.62
C GLN A 19 2.44 -29.14 -0.15
N ILE A 20 1.86 -28.20 0.61
CA ILE A 20 2.14 -28.05 2.04
C ILE A 20 0.84 -27.79 2.80
N GLU A 21 0.65 -28.50 3.91
CA GLU A 21 -0.44 -28.21 4.83
C GLU A 21 -0.15 -26.90 5.58
N SER A 22 -1.21 -26.20 5.99
CA SER A 22 -1.06 -24.95 6.74
C SER A 22 -0.29 -25.20 8.03
N THR A 23 0.96 -24.72 8.06
CA THR A 23 1.93 -25.04 9.10
C THR A 23 2.36 -23.77 9.81
N PRO A 24 2.14 -23.65 11.13
CA PRO A 24 2.65 -22.52 11.90
C PRO A 24 4.17 -22.63 12.03
N ILE A 25 4.87 -21.56 11.66
CA ILE A 25 6.32 -21.44 11.74
C ILE A 25 6.71 -20.19 12.54
N THR A 26 8.01 -20.04 12.80
CA THR A 26 8.56 -18.84 13.42
C THR A 26 9.79 -18.41 12.65
N VAL A 27 9.84 -17.14 12.26
CA VAL A 27 10.94 -16.57 11.48
C VAL A 27 11.71 -15.53 12.29
N ASP A 28 12.96 -15.30 11.96
CA ASP A 28 13.75 -14.23 12.56
C ASP A 28 13.33 -12.86 11.99
N GLU A 29 13.07 -11.89 12.86
CA GLU A 29 12.61 -10.57 12.45
C GLU A 29 13.67 -9.82 11.63
N LYS A 30 14.95 -9.96 11.98
CA LYS A 30 16.04 -9.26 11.28
C LYS A 30 16.30 -9.85 9.92
N GLU A 31 16.28 -11.18 9.81
CA GLU A 31 16.45 -11.86 8.52
C GLU A 31 15.28 -11.55 7.58
N LEU A 32 14.05 -11.59 8.09
CA LEU A 32 12.87 -11.21 7.33
C LEU A 32 12.93 -9.74 6.89
N SER A 33 13.23 -8.83 7.82
CA SER A 33 13.34 -7.40 7.50
C SER A 33 14.39 -7.13 6.42
N LYS A 34 15.53 -7.82 6.51
CA LYS A 34 16.60 -7.73 5.52
C LYS A 34 16.13 -8.27 4.16
N ALA A 35 15.53 -9.45 4.12
CA ALA A 35 15.05 -10.07 2.90
C ALA A 35 14.00 -9.19 2.18
N LEU A 36 13.06 -8.61 2.92
CA LEU A 36 12.05 -7.70 2.38
C LEU A 36 12.63 -6.39 1.87
N ARG A 37 13.68 -5.86 2.52
CA ARG A 37 14.34 -4.62 2.07
C ARG A 37 15.21 -4.82 0.84
N GLU A 38 15.85 -5.97 0.71
CA GLU A 38 16.77 -6.26 -0.40
C GLU A 38 16.03 -6.70 -1.65
N ASN A 39 14.89 -7.41 -1.49
CA ASN A 39 14.21 -8.06 -2.60
C ASN A 39 12.77 -7.56 -2.82
N GLY A 40 12.22 -6.74 -1.92
CA GLY A 40 10.81 -6.36 -1.98
C GLY A 40 9.86 -7.45 -1.49
N ALA A 41 8.55 -7.18 -1.55
CA ALA A 41 7.52 -8.08 -1.02
C ALA A 41 7.21 -9.28 -1.95
N ASN A 42 7.38 -9.11 -3.26
CA ASN A 42 6.93 -10.07 -4.29
C ASN A 42 8.02 -11.04 -4.76
N VAL A 43 9.09 -11.23 -3.98
CA VAL A 43 10.17 -12.16 -4.32
C VAL A 43 9.98 -13.52 -3.65
N VAL A 44 10.35 -14.56 -4.40
CA VAL A 44 10.38 -15.94 -3.92
C VAL A 44 11.46 -16.10 -2.85
N LEU A 45 11.02 -16.41 -1.63
CA LEU A 45 11.85 -16.77 -0.49
C LEU A 45 11.83 -18.28 -0.28
N GLN A 46 13.02 -18.86 -0.10
CA GLN A 46 13.15 -20.27 0.26
C GLN A 46 13.15 -20.42 1.79
N LEU A 47 12.08 -20.99 2.33
CA LEU A 47 11.96 -21.31 3.75
C LEU A 47 12.35 -22.76 4.02
N ASP A 48 12.99 -23.00 5.16
CA ASP A 48 13.20 -24.34 5.70
C ASP A 48 12.08 -24.65 6.69
N VAL A 49 11.25 -25.63 6.36
CA VAL A 49 10.13 -26.10 7.17
C VAL A 49 10.39 -27.57 7.49
N ASP A 50 10.74 -27.86 8.75
CA ASP A 50 11.06 -29.21 9.24
C ASP A 50 12.11 -29.96 8.39
N GLY A 51 13.14 -29.25 7.90
CA GLY A 51 14.22 -29.81 7.09
C GLY A 51 13.91 -29.88 5.59
N LYS A 52 12.74 -29.37 5.16
CA LYS A 52 12.35 -29.28 3.75
C LYS A 52 12.41 -27.83 3.28
N LYS A 53 13.07 -27.63 2.15
CA LYS A 53 13.12 -26.34 1.47
C LYS A 53 11.84 -26.12 0.66
N VAL A 54 11.13 -25.04 0.96
CA VAL A 54 9.87 -24.67 0.32
C VAL A 54 10.01 -23.28 -0.30
N ASN A 55 9.64 -23.15 -1.57
CA ASN A 55 9.62 -21.85 -2.25
C ASN A 55 8.31 -21.15 -1.89
N THR A 56 8.42 -19.94 -1.36
CA THR A 56 7.28 -19.19 -0.83
C THR A 56 7.31 -17.74 -1.27
N LEU A 57 6.13 -17.14 -1.44
CA LEU A 57 5.95 -15.70 -1.56
C LEU A 57 5.41 -15.15 -0.24
N VAL A 58 5.72 -13.90 0.06
CA VAL A 58 5.09 -13.22 1.18
C VAL A 58 3.69 -12.80 0.74
N HIS A 59 2.68 -13.45 1.30
CA HIS A 59 1.29 -13.17 0.96
C HIS A 59 0.73 -11.98 1.74
N LYS A 60 1.01 -11.95 3.05
CA LYS A 60 0.51 -10.88 3.91
C LYS A 60 1.46 -10.59 5.06
N ILE A 61 1.65 -9.31 5.34
CA ILE A 61 2.40 -8.83 6.49
C ILE A 61 1.47 -8.00 7.36
N GLN A 62 1.40 -8.37 8.64
CA GLN A 62 0.77 -7.55 9.66
C GLN A 62 1.86 -6.83 10.45
N THR A 63 1.78 -5.51 10.55
CA THR A 63 2.67 -4.69 11.36
C THR A 63 1.92 -4.02 12.51
N ASP A 64 2.62 -3.69 13.58
CA ASP A 64 2.08 -2.82 14.61
C ASP A 64 1.99 -1.37 14.12
N THR A 65 0.85 -0.73 14.29
CA THR A 65 0.62 0.65 13.83
C THR A 65 1.51 1.67 14.56
N PHE A 66 1.84 1.42 15.84
CA PHE A 66 2.61 2.36 16.65
C PHE A 66 4.11 2.05 16.60
N THR A 67 4.50 0.78 16.78
CA THR A 67 5.92 0.39 16.83
C THR A 67 6.49 0.02 15.47
N ARG A 68 5.65 -0.14 14.43
CA ARG A 68 6.03 -0.65 13.09
C ARG A 68 6.64 -2.06 13.11
N ALA A 69 6.65 -2.75 14.24
CA ALA A 69 7.22 -4.09 14.38
C ALA A 69 6.35 -5.14 13.68
N PHE A 70 6.97 -6.21 13.17
CA PHE A 70 6.23 -7.28 12.51
C PHE A 70 5.39 -8.08 13.53
N LYS A 71 4.08 -8.12 13.30
CA LYS A 71 3.15 -8.91 14.09
C LYS A 71 3.07 -10.33 13.56
N HIS A 72 2.68 -10.50 12.31
CA HIS A 72 2.42 -11.81 11.74
C HIS A 72 2.74 -11.77 10.26
N VAL A 73 3.23 -12.89 9.73
CA VAL A 73 3.51 -13.03 8.31
C VAL A 73 2.89 -14.30 7.78
N GLU A 74 2.32 -14.20 6.59
CA GLU A 74 1.76 -15.32 5.86
C GLU A 74 2.61 -15.57 4.62
N PHE A 75 3.05 -16.81 4.46
CA PHE A 75 3.85 -17.28 3.34
C PHE A 75 3.01 -18.22 2.49
N LEU A 76 2.89 -17.91 1.20
CA LEU A 76 2.24 -18.76 0.22
C LEU A 76 3.29 -19.62 -0.47
N SER A 77 3.26 -20.93 -0.26
CA SER A 77 4.04 -21.90 -1.04
C SER A 77 3.54 -21.92 -2.47
N VAL A 78 4.47 -21.74 -3.42
CA VAL A 78 4.17 -21.58 -4.84
C VAL A 78 4.89 -22.61 -5.70
N ASN A 79 4.23 -22.99 -6.80
CA ASN A 79 4.85 -23.75 -7.87
C ASN A 79 5.50 -22.75 -8.85
N MET A 80 6.81 -22.87 -9.07
CA MET A 80 7.55 -21.99 -10.00
C MET A 80 7.07 -22.07 -11.46
N LYS A 81 6.24 -23.05 -11.81
CA LYS A 81 5.73 -23.26 -13.18
C LYS A 81 4.29 -22.79 -13.39
N GLU A 82 3.58 -22.46 -12.32
CA GLU A 82 2.18 -22.06 -12.38
C GLU A 82 2.06 -20.57 -12.09
N GLU A 83 1.10 -19.91 -12.72
CA GLU A 83 0.78 -18.52 -12.42
C GLU A 83 0.20 -18.41 -11.02
N THR A 84 0.62 -17.39 -10.29
CA THR A 84 0.12 -17.06 -8.96
C THR A 84 -0.33 -15.60 -8.96
N GLU A 85 -1.46 -15.34 -8.31
CA GLU A 85 -1.97 -13.98 -8.09
C GLU A 85 -1.42 -13.42 -6.79
N VAL A 86 -0.86 -12.19 -6.86
CA VAL A 86 -0.36 -11.46 -5.69
C VAL A 86 -0.79 -10.00 -5.71
N GLU A 87 -0.99 -9.42 -4.54
CA GLU A 87 -1.17 -7.98 -4.37
C GLU A 87 0.17 -7.28 -4.60
N THR A 88 0.22 -6.39 -5.58
CA THR A 88 1.41 -5.61 -5.95
C THR A 88 1.16 -4.14 -5.73
N GLU A 89 2.12 -3.45 -5.12
CA GLU A 89 2.03 -2.01 -4.87
C GLU A 89 2.06 -1.21 -6.18
N VAL A 90 1.20 -0.18 -6.24
CA VAL A 90 1.15 0.77 -7.33
C VAL A 90 2.00 2.00 -6.96
N ALA A 91 3.06 2.23 -7.73
CA ALA A 91 3.96 3.35 -7.56
C ALA A 91 3.68 4.40 -8.63
N LEU A 92 3.21 5.58 -8.23
CA LEU A 92 3.03 6.70 -9.14
C LEU A 92 4.39 7.35 -9.42
N ILE A 93 4.75 7.49 -10.70
CA ILE A 93 6.00 8.11 -11.15
C ILE A 93 5.72 9.40 -11.93
N GLY A 94 6.67 10.33 -11.87
CA GLY A 94 6.56 11.61 -12.57
C GLY A 94 6.02 12.75 -11.72
N GLU A 95 6.10 13.97 -12.26
CA GLU A 95 5.56 15.18 -11.64
C GLU A 95 4.27 15.59 -12.33
N VAL A 96 3.15 15.49 -11.62
CA VAL A 96 1.81 15.74 -12.16
C VAL A 96 1.63 17.21 -12.55
N VAL A 97 1.30 17.48 -13.82
CA VAL A 97 1.03 18.84 -14.32
C VAL A 97 -0.13 19.49 -13.57
N GLY A 98 -1.25 18.78 -13.38
CA GLY A 98 -2.42 19.32 -12.70
C GLY A 98 -2.17 19.71 -11.23
N VAL A 99 -1.17 19.10 -10.56
CA VAL A 99 -0.75 19.52 -9.21
C VAL A 99 0.00 20.85 -9.26
N LYS A 100 0.83 21.08 -10.29
CA LYS A 100 1.51 22.37 -10.50
C LYS A 100 0.51 23.50 -10.80
N GLU A 101 -0.64 23.17 -11.35
CA GLU A 101 -1.73 24.10 -11.65
C GLU A 101 -2.66 24.39 -10.45
N GLY A 102 -2.37 23.79 -9.27
CA GLY A 102 -3.14 24.01 -8.04
C GLY A 102 -4.15 22.90 -7.73
N GLY A 103 -4.11 21.77 -8.44
CA GLY A 103 -4.87 20.57 -8.11
C GLY A 103 -4.21 19.72 -7.01
N VAL A 104 -4.96 18.74 -6.51
CA VAL A 104 -4.53 17.74 -5.54
C VAL A 104 -4.58 16.37 -6.19
N LEU A 105 -3.48 15.62 -6.15
CA LEU A 105 -3.45 14.22 -6.58
C LEU A 105 -4.06 13.34 -5.49
N ALA A 106 -5.14 12.64 -5.82
CA ALA A 106 -5.76 11.63 -4.98
C ALA A 106 -5.45 10.25 -5.56
N GLN A 107 -4.73 9.41 -4.81
CA GLN A 107 -4.56 8.00 -5.14
C GLN A 107 -5.64 7.19 -4.43
N ASN A 108 -6.48 6.53 -5.23
CA ASN A 108 -7.61 5.73 -4.76
C ASN A 108 -7.20 4.26 -4.59
N LEU A 109 -6.35 3.76 -5.48
CA LEU A 109 -5.86 2.39 -5.48
C LEU A 109 -4.35 2.35 -5.27
N TYR A 110 -3.93 1.72 -4.18
CA TYR A 110 -2.51 1.58 -3.80
C TYR A 110 -1.93 0.22 -4.18
N GLN A 111 -2.78 -0.76 -4.49
CA GLN A 111 -2.38 -2.12 -4.80
C GLN A 111 -3.28 -2.69 -5.89
N VAL A 112 -2.69 -3.47 -6.80
CA VAL A 112 -3.39 -4.22 -7.84
C VAL A 112 -3.04 -5.69 -7.73
N ILE A 113 -3.98 -6.56 -8.11
CA ILE A 113 -3.74 -7.99 -8.18
C ILE A 113 -3.06 -8.28 -9.51
N VAL A 114 -1.89 -8.90 -9.45
CA VAL A 114 -1.09 -9.27 -10.62
C VAL A 114 -0.94 -10.78 -10.68
N ALA A 115 -1.20 -11.37 -11.84
CA ALA A 115 -0.96 -12.77 -12.15
C ALA A 115 0.32 -12.92 -12.99
N ALA A 116 1.28 -13.70 -12.48
CA ALA A 116 2.44 -14.15 -13.24
C ALA A 116 3.03 -15.42 -12.64
N THR A 117 3.99 -16.03 -13.33
CA THR A 117 4.89 -17.02 -12.70
C THR A 117 5.72 -16.34 -11.59
N PRO A 118 6.08 -17.04 -10.50
CA PRO A 118 6.74 -16.41 -9.35
C PRO A 118 8.07 -15.70 -9.64
N ASP A 119 8.76 -16.07 -10.72
CA ASP A 119 9.99 -15.44 -11.21
C ASP A 119 9.77 -14.13 -11.98
N LYS A 120 8.53 -13.86 -12.41
CA LYS A 120 8.15 -12.71 -13.23
C LYS A 120 7.27 -11.70 -12.52
N LEU A 121 6.97 -11.95 -11.24
CA LEU A 121 6.15 -11.05 -10.44
C LEU A 121 6.86 -9.70 -10.26
N PRO A 122 6.23 -8.58 -10.63
CA PRO A 122 6.81 -7.27 -10.41
C PRO A 122 6.85 -6.92 -8.92
N GLU A 123 7.89 -6.22 -8.47
CA GLU A 123 7.95 -5.67 -7.11
C GLU A 123 6.90 -4.57 -6.92
N ARG A 124 6.75 -3.72 -7.93
CA ARG A 124 5.79 -2.62 -7.99
C ARG A 124 5.29 -2.44 -9.42
N VAL A 125 4.07 -1.95 -9.58
CA VAL A 125 3.53 -1.49 -10.86
C VAL A 125 3.73 0.02 -10.95
N GLU A 126 4.62 0.45 -11.83
CA GLU A 126 4.89 1.88 -12.05
C GLU A 126 3.84 2.48 -12.99
N VAL A 127 3.28 3.62 -12.59
CA VAL A 127 2.22 4.32 -13.32
C VAL A 127 2.66 5.76 -13.55
N ASP A 128 2.85 6.15 -14.81
CA ASP A 128 3.22 7.51 -15.18
C ASP A 128 2.00 8.43 -15.07
N VAL A 129 2.12 9.43 -14.20
CA VAL A 129 1.07 10.42 -13.92
C VAL A 129 1.46 11.84 -14.38
N THR A 130 2.58 11.98 -15.11
CA THR A 130 3.14 13.28 -15.49
C THR A 130 2.15 14.15 -16.25
N ASP A 131 1.44 13.57 -17.22
CA ASP A 131 0.55 14.31 -18.13
C ASP A 131 -0.86 14.56 -17.57
N LEU A 132 -1.18 14.08 -16.36
CA LEU A 132 -2.50 14.27 -15.76
C LEU A 132 -2.75 15.74 -15.41
N LYS A 133 -3.89 16.27 -15.87
CA LYS A 133 -4.38 17.61 -15.55
C LYS A 133 -5.51 17.56 -14.54
N ILE A 134 -5.89 18.72 -14.04
CA ILE A 134 -7.04 18.88 -13.15
C ILE A 134 -8.29 18.31 -13.84
N GLY A 135 -8.98 17.40 -13.16
CA GLY A 135 -10.15 16.68 -13.67
C GLY A 135 -9.84 15.35 -14.35
N ASP A 136 -8.57 15.06 -14.65
CA ASP A 136 -8.17 13.79 -15.26
C ASP A 136 -8.05 12.68 -14.20
N ALA A 137 -8.30 11.46 -14.64
CA ALA A 137 -8.15 10.24 -13.86
C ALA A 137 -7.44 9.17 -14.70
N ILE A 138 -6.73 8.27 -14.02
CA ILE A 138 -6.10 7.09 -14.61
C ILE A 138 -6.72 5.83 -13.99
N THR A 139 -7.12 4.90 -14.84
CA THR A 139 -7.74 3.63 -14.48
C THR A 139 -6.80 2.45 -14.73
N VAL A 140 -7.14 1.28 -14.20
CA VAL A 140 -6.37 0.04 -14.44
C VAL A 140 -6.33 -0.31 -15.94
N ALA A 141 -7.38 0.00 -16.70
CA ALA A 141 -7.43 -0.25 -18.14
C ALA A 141 -6.43 0.61 -18.95
N ASP A 142 -6.02 1.76 -18.41
CA ASP A 142 -5.06 2.67 -19.05
C ASP A 142 -3.61 2.21 -18.90
N LEU A 143 -3.36 1.21 -18.04
CA LEU A 143 -2.02 0.69 -17.82
C LEU A 143 -1.50 -0.06 -19.05
N PRO A 144 -0.20 0.14 -19.39
CA PRO A 144 0.40 -0.56 -20.52
C PRO A 144 0.40 -2.07 -20.26
N LYS A 145 0.07 -2.84 -21.29
CA LYS A 145 0.17 -4.31 -21.23
C LYS A 145 1.64 -4.70 -21.08
N ASN A 146 1.92 -5.57 -20.11
CA ASN A 146 3.22 -6.17 -19.91
C ASN A 146 3.23 -7.60 -20.50
N ALA A 147 4.39 -8.07 -20.98
CA ALA A 147 4.56 -9.42 -21.49
C ALA A 147 4.83 -10.45 -20.38
N ASP A 148 5.29 -10.00 -19.22
CA ASP A 148 5.72 -10.84 -18.11
C ASP A 148 4.64 -11.07 -17.06
N TYR A 149 3.64 -10.18 -16.96
CA TYR A 149 2.56 -10.29 -16.00
C TYR A 149 1.24 -9.71 -16.53
N THR A 150 0.13 -10.17 -15.95
CA THR A 150 -1.23 -9.70 -16.26
C THR A 150 -1.84 -9.07 -15.02
N ILE A 151 -2.48 -7.90 -15.17
CA ILE A 151 -3.24 -7.27 -14.07
C ILE A 151 -4.65 -7.86 -14.08
N VAL A 152 -5.06 -8.41 -12.94
CA VAL A 152 -6.34 -9.11 -12.74
C VAL A 152 -7.40 -8.17 -12.14
N THR A 153 -6.97 -7.12 -11.44
CA THR A 153 -7.87 -6.07 -10.93
C THR A 153 -8.75 -5.51 -12.06
N ASP A 154 -9.99 -5.16 -11.71
CA ASP A 154 -10.96 -4.63 -12.67
C ASP A 154 -10.41 -3.40 -13.39
N GLY A 155 -10.52 -3.39 -14.73
CA GLY A 155 -10.06 -2.30 -15.57
C GLY A 155 -10.74 -0.97 -15.29
N GLU A 156 -11.97 -0.99 -14.75
CA GLU A 156 -12.73 0.21 -14.39
C GLU A 156 -12.28 0.84 -13.06
N GLU A 157 -11.45 0.15 -12.26
CA GLU A 157 -10.95 0.71 -11.02
C GLU A 157 -10.02 1.89 -11.28
N GLN A 158 -10.29 3.00 -10.58
CA GLN A 158 -9.50 4.22 -10.66
C GLN A 158 -8.25 4.11 -9.78
N ILE A 159 -7.08 4.28 -10.38
CA ILE A 159 -5.81 4.27 -9.67
C ILE A 159 -5.57 5.61 -8.97
N ALA A 160 -5.63 6.70 -9.74
CA ALA A 160 -5.43 8.05 -9.24
C ALA A 160 -6.24 9.06 -10.06
N ALA A 161 -6.54 10.21 -9.45
CA ALA A 161 -7.12 11.36 -10.14
C ALA A 161 -6.59 12.67 -9.58
N VAL A 162 -6.65 13.72 -10.40
CA VAL A 162 -6.30 15.07 -9.97
C VAL A 162 -7.59 15.86 -9.77
N VAL A 163 -7.84 16.30 -8.54
CA VAL A 163 -9.01 17.09 -8.18
C VAL A 163 -8.65 18.55 -7.97
N GLU A 164 -9.61 19.45 -8.19
CA GLU A 164 -9.43 20.87 -7.85
C GLU A 164 -9.26 21.04 -6.34
N ALA A 165 -8.28 21.84 -5.92
CA ALA A 165 -8.16 22.21 -4.52
C ALA A 165 -9.33 23.13 -4.15
N GLN A 166 -10.23 22.65 -3.28
CA GLN A 166 -11.20 23.52 -2.66
C GLN A 166 -10.49 24.33 -1.56
N VAL A 167 -10.28 25.62 -1.84
CA VAL A 167 -9.93 26.58 -0.81
C VAL A 167 -11.20 26.80 0.00
N GLU A 168 -11.28 26.24 1.22
CA GLU A 168 -12.23 26.77 2.20
C GLU A 168 -11.91 28.26 2.37
N PRO A 169 -12.85 29.18 2.13
CA PRO A 169 -12.58 30.57 2.43
C PRO A 169 -12.27 30.64 3.93
N GLU A 170 -11.07 31.09 4.28
CA GLU A 170 -10.82 31.57 5.63
C GLU A 170 -11.95 32.54 5.93
N ALA A 171 -12.72 32.26 6.98
CA ALA A 171 -13.72 33.19 7.48
C ALA A 171 -12.97 34.46 7.83
N ASP A 172 -12.96 35.40 6.89
CA ASP A 172 -12.42 36.73 7.05
C ASP A 172 -13.04 37.27 8.33
N GLY A 173 -12.18 37.52 9.31
CA GLY A 173 -12.57 37.92 10.65
C GLY A 173 -13.28 39.26 10.55
N GLU A 174 -14.61 39.20 10.51
CA GLU A 174 -15.47 40.36 10.55
C GLU A 174 -15.19 41.10 11.87
N THR A 175 -14.44 42.18 11.75
CA THR A 175 -14.23 43.20 12.79
C THR A 175 -15.58 43.65 13.30
N ALA A 176 -16.01 43.10 14.43
CA ALA A 176 -17.09 43.66 15.22
C ALA A 176 -16.55 44.92 15.90
N GLU A 177 -16.84 46.09 15.31
CA GLU A 177 -16.84 47.36 16.04
C GLU A 177 -17.73 47.20 17.28
N ALA A 178 -17.09 47.26 18.45
CA ALA A 178 -17.79 47.38 19.73
C ALA A 178 -18.41 48.79 19.81
N SER A 179 -19.66 48.92 19.38
CA SER A 179 -20.49 50.06 19.75
C SER A 179 -20.90 49.91 21.22
N GLU A 180 -20.27 50.67 22.12
CA GLU A 180 -20.75 50.91 23.49
C GLU A 180 -22.18 51.50 23.45
N PRO A 181 -23.15 50.98 24.23
CA PRO A 181 -24.38 51.72 24.47
C PRO A 181 -24.17 52.76 25.60
N GLU A 182 -24.41 54.03 25.27
CA GLU A 182 -24.61 55.12 26.23
C GLU A 182 -25.73 54.77 27.23
N VAL A 183 -25.40 54.85 28.52
CA VAL A 183 -26.38 54.79 29.61
C VAL A 183 -27.12 56.13 29.67
N ILE A 184 -28.35 56.16 29.15
CA ILE A 184 -29.30 57.25 29.43
C ILE A 184 -30.55 56.64 30.04
N GLY A 185 -30.69 56.84 31.35
CA GLY A 185 -31.88 56.51 32.13
C GLY A 185 -31.96 57.45 33.32
N SER A 186 -32.38 58.68 33.05
CA SER A 186 -32.80 59.68 34.04
C SER A 186 -34.04 59.23 34.81
N GLU A 187 -34.03 59.55 36.11
CA GLU A 187 -35.13 59.69 37.08
C GLU A 187 -36.58 59.48 36.64
N GLU A 188 -37.32 58.63 37.38
CA GLU A 188 -38.47 59.05 38.20
C GLU A 188 -38.71 58.07 39.36
#